data_AF-A0A6P5XWF6-F1
#
_entry.id   AF-A0A6P5XWF6-F1
#
_cell.length_a   1.000
_cell.length_b   1.000
_cell.length_c   1.000
_cell.angle_alpha   90.00
_cell.angle_beta   90.00
_cell.angle_gamma   90.00
#
_symmetry.space_group_name_H-M   'P 1'
#
loop_
_entity.id
_entity.type
_entity.pdbx_description
1 polymer ?
#
loop_
_entity_poly.entity_id
_entity_poly.type
_entity_poly.pdbx_seq_one_letter_code
_entity_poly.pdbx_strand_id
1 'polypeptide(L)'
;MSIASMVDPHDKMRARDVNKVAKGEQAPRPVHEYGTVSPPPSPQSTSPPSPPKIANKEISPMVDSDVAPQTRHCHKSHVEYRK
;
A
#
# COMPACT_ATOMS: atom_id res chain seq x y z
N MET A 1 -2.43 -12.74 -54.43
CA MET A 1 -2.31 -14.16 -54.06
C MET A 1 -1.56 -14.22 -52.75
N SER A 2 -2.20 -14.67 -51.68
CA SER A 2 -1.64 -14.64 -50.33
C SER A 2 -0.74 -15.86 -50.11
N ILE A 3 0.56 -15.65 -50.23
CA ILE A 3 1.56 -16.59 -49.73
C ILE A 3 1.66 -16.40 -48.22
N ALA A 4 1.03 -17.29 -47.46
CA ALA A 4 1.42 -17.50 -46.07
C ALA A 4 2.85 -18.05 -46.10
N SER A 5 3.85 -17.17 -46.06
CA SER A 5 5.24 -17.56 -45.90
C SER A 5 5.32 -18.33 -44.59
N MET A 6 5.48 -19.64 -44.69
CA MET A 6 5.71 -20.52 -43.55
C MET A 6 6.96 -19.98 -42.84
N VAL A 7 6.74 -19.27 -41.73
CA VAL A 7 7.81 -18.73 -40.89
C VAL A 7 8.71 -19.89 -40.51
N ASP A 8 9.98 -19.82 -40.88
CA ASP A 8 11.00 -20.81 -40.56
C ASP A 8 10.91 -21.10 -39.06
N PRO A 9 10.84 -22.38 -38.62
CA PRO A 9 10.88 -22.71 -37.21
C PRO A 9 12.00 -22.02 -36.42
N HIS A 10 13.14 -21.72 -37.06
CA HIS A 10 14.21 -20.94 -36.44
C HIS A 10 13.88 -19.44 -36.28
N ASP A 11 13.05 -18.86 -37.14
CA ASP A 11 12.56 -17.49 -36.98
C ASP A 11 11.61 -17.36 -35.79
N LYS A 12 10.91 -18.44 -35.41
CA LYS A 12 10.11 -18.49 -34.16
C LYS A 12 10.98 -18.52 -32.91
N MET A 13 12.20 -19.05 -33.02
CA MET A 13 13.22 -19.05 -31.97
C MET A 13 14.00 -17.73 -31.92
N ARG A 14 13.96 -16.96 -33.01
CA ARG A 14 14.58 -15.64 -33.08
C ARG A 14 13.74 -14.69 -32.23
N ALA A 15 14.36 -14.09 -31.22
CA ALA A 15 13.72 -13.06 -30.41
C ALA A 15 13.05 -12.00 -31.32
N ARG A 16 11.86 -11.52 -30.90
CA ARG A 16 10.97 -10.53 -31.55
C ARG A 16 11.51 -9.88 -32.84
N ASP A 17 10.75 -9.96 -33.92
CA ASP A 17 11.08 -9.28 -35.18
C ASP A 17 11.37 -7.79 -34.94
N VAL A 18 12.65 -7.45 -34.99
CA VAL A 18 13.17 -6.11 -34.70
C VAL A 18 12.62 -5.05 -35.67
N ASN A 19 12.29 -5.44 -36.90
CA ASN A 19 11.69 -4.53 -37.88
C ASN A 19 10.25 -4.19 -37.51
N LYS A 20 9.49 -5.16 -36.99
CA LYS A 20 8.12 -4.96 -36.50
C LYS A 20 8.09 -4.17 -35.20
N VAL A 21 9.08 -4.36 -34.32
CA VAL A 21 9.28 -3.51 -33.13
C VAL A 21 9.54 -2.07 -33.53
N ALA A 22 10.48 -1.83 -34.44
CA ALA A 22 10.86 -0.48 -34.87
C ALA A 22 9.70 0.28 -35.55
N LYS A 23 8.83 -0.44 -36.26
CA LYS A 23 7.61 0.11 -36.88
C LYS A 23 6.43 0.25 -35.90
N GLY A 24 6.56 -0.20 -34.65
CA GLY A 24 5.46 -0.20 -33.68
C GLY A 24 4.33 -1.17 -34.01
N GLU A 25 4.53 -2.08 -34.97
CA GLU A 25 3.53 -3.08 -35.39
C GLU A 25 3.44 -4.26 -34.42
N GLN A 26 4.38 -4.36 -33.47
CA GLN A 26 4.29 -5.36 -32.42
C GLN A 26 3.23 -4.95 -31.39
N ALA A 27 2.28 -5.85 -31.12
CA ALA A 27 1.29 -5.66 -30.08
C ALA A 27 1.97 -5.36 -28.72
N PRO A 28 1.39 -4.45 -27.90
CA PRO A 28 1.85 -4.22 -26.54
C PRO A 28 1.89 -5.52 -25.74
N ARG A 29 2.76 -5.59 -24.73
CA ARG A 29 2.74 -6.72 -23.80
C ARG A 29 1.40 -6.71 -23.05
N PRO A 30 0.82 -7.88 -22.76
CA PRO A 30 -0.33 -7.98 -21.87
C PRO A 30 -0.03 -7.30 -20.52
N VAL A 31 -1.08 -6.80 -19.88
CA VAL A 31 -0.98 -6.20 -18.55
C VAL A 31 -0.45 -7.26 -17.58
N HIS A 32 0.52 -6.88 -16.75
CA HIS A 32 1.01 -7.76 -15.69
C HIS A 32 -0.07 -7.91 -14.62
N GLU A 33 -0.49 -9.13 -14.37
CA GLU A 33 -1.34 -9.46 -13.23
C GLU A 33 -0.45 -9.72 -12.01
N TYR A 34 -0.64 -8.93 -10.96
CA TYR A 34 0.04 -9.16 -9.69
C TYR A 34 -0.62 -10.32 -8.96
N GLY A 35 0.15 -11.34 -8.58
CA GLY A 35 -0.31 -12.42 -7.71
C GLY A 35 -0.50 -11.96 -6.26
N THR A 36 -1.27 -12.71 -5.49
CA THR A 36 -1.41 -12.46 -4.05
C THR A 36 -0.30 -13.18 -3.28
N VAL A 37 0.36 -12.47 -2.36
CA VAL A 37 1.30 -13.04 -1.39
C VAL A 37 0.63 -13.19 -0.03
N SER A 38 1.08 -14.16 0.78
CA SER A 38 0.51 -14.39 2.12
C SER A 38 0.71 -13.18 3.03
N PRO A 39 -0.24 -12.91 3.96
CA PRO A 39 -0.09 -11.84 4.92
C PRO A 39 1.12 -12.08 5.85
N PRO A 40 1.71 -11.01 6.40
CA PRO A 40 2.81 -11.12 7.35
C PRO A 40 2.36 -11.85 8.63
N PRO A 41 3.30 -12.45 9.39
CA PRO A 41 2.99 -13.08 10.67
C PRO A 41 2.45 -12.07 11.69
N SER A 42 1.66 -12.54 12.65
CA SER A 42 1.06 -11.69 13.70
C SER A 42 2.13 -11.08 14.61
N PRO A 43 1.94 -9.82 15.07
CA PRO A 43 2.84 -9.20 16.03
C PRO A 43 2.80 -9.95 17.38
N GLN A 44 3.95 -10.13 18.03
CA GLN A 44 4.01 -10.68 19.38
C GLN A 44 3.46 -9.67 20.39
N SER A 45 2.63 -10.14 21.33
CA SER A 45 2.07 -9.31 22.39
C SER A 45 3.07 -9.18 23.55
N THR A 46 3.63 -7.99 23.74
CA THR A 46 4.24 -7.60 25.02
C THR A 46 3.20 -6.86 25.84
N SER A 47 2.49 -7.55 26.74
CA SER A 47 1.59 -6.89 27.68
C SER A 47 2.41 -6.12 28.72
N PRO A 48 2.18 -4.81 28.93
CA PRO A 48 2.77 -4.10 30.05
C PRO A 48 2.21 -4.65 31.38
N PRO A 49 3.00 -4.71 32.46
CA PRO A 49 2.52 -5.17 33.76
C PRO A 49 1.39 -4.26 34.28
N SER A 50 0.39 -4.87 34.91
CA SER A 50 -0.85 -4.21 35.35
C SER A 50 -0.60 -3.10 36.39
N PRO A 51 -1.34 -1.98 36.34
CA PRO A 51 -1.22 -0.91 37.34
C PRO A 51 -1.71 -1.37 38.73
N PRO A 52 -1.13 -0.85 39.83
CA PRO A 52 -1.56 -1.20 41.18
C PRO A 52 -3.00 -0.72 41.45
N LYS A 53 -3.79 -1.55 42.13
CA LYS A 53 -5.18 -1.24 42.51
C LYS A 53 -5.20 -0.07 43.51
N ILE A 54 -5.62 1.11 43.07
CA ILE A 54 -5.80 2.27 43.95
C ILE A 54 -7.23 2.22 44.51
N ALA A 55 -7.35 2.02 45.83
CA ALA A 55 -8.58 2.22 46.57
C ALA A 55 -8.91 3.72 46.63
N ASN A 56 -10.17 4.07 46.38
CA ASN A 56 -10.77 5.41 46.43
C ASN A 56 -10.01 6.42 47.31
N LYS A 57 -9.31 7.36 46.68
CA LYS A 57 -8.96 8.66 47.25
C LYS A 57 -9.07 9.70 46.15
N GLU A 58 -9.91 10.70 46.38
CA GLU A 58 -10.00 11.92 45.58
C GLU A 58 -8.62 12.51 45.35
N ILE A 59 -8.23 12.69 44.09
CA ILE A 59 -7.02 13.45 43.72
C ILE A 59 -7.37 14.25 42.47
N SER A 60 -7.18 15.57 42.58
CA SER A 60 -7.35 16.63 41.57
C SER A 60 -6.93 16.25 40.14
N PRO A 61 -7.51 16.88 39.10
CA PRO A 61 -7.12 16.61 37.72
C PRO A 61 -5.73 17.18 37.45
N MET A 62 -4.71 16.35 37.67
CA MET A 62 -3.37 16.52 37.14
C MET A 62 -3.41 16.06 35.68
N VAL A 63 -3.35 17.04 34.78
CA VAL A 63 -3.25 16.86 33.34
C VAL A 63 -1.89 16.26 32.99
N ASP A 64 -1.88 14.99 32.58
CA ASP A 64 -0.83 14.37 31.77
C ASP A 64 -1.56 13.72 30.58
N SER A 65 -1.78 14.44 29.47
CA SER A 65 -0.82 14.51 28.34
C SER A 65 -0.44 13.09 27.95
N ASP A 66 -1.31 12.36 27.23
CA ASP A 66 -0.94 11.93 25.87
C ASP A 66 -2.15 11.62 24.95
N VAL A 67 -3.38 11.89 25.41
CA VAL A 67 -4.62 11.89 24.58
C VAL A 67 -4.98 13.32 24.13
N ALA A 68 -3.97 14.19 24.01
CA ALA A 68 -4.15 15.63 23.82
C ALA A 68 -3.81 16.22 22.44
N PRO A 69 -3.02 15.62 21.53
CA PRO A 69 -2.65 16.33 20.30
C PRO A 69 -3.81 16.46 19.31
N GLN A 70 -4.63 15.41 19.18
CA GLN A 70 -5.65 15.34 18.14
C GLN A 70 -6.94 16.10 18.51
N THR A 71 -7.34 16.05 19.78
CA THR A 71 -8.50 16.79 20.30
C THR A 71 -8.28 18.31 20.23
N ARG A 72 -7.04 18.76 20.46
CA ARG A 72 -6.66 20.19 20.32
C ARG A 72 -6.68 20.66 18.86
N HIS A 73 -6.35 19.79 17.90
CA HIS A 73 -6.36 20.14 16.48
C HIS A 73 -7.80 20.33 15.96
N CYS A 74 -8.71 19.40 16.27
CA CYS A 74 -10.13 19.49 15.88
C CYS A 74 -10.80 20.76 16.42
N HIS A 75 -10.56 21.11 17.69
CA HIS A 75 -11.16 22.31 18.29
C HIS A 75 -10.66 23.62 17.65
N LYS A 76 -9.35 23.72 17.34
CA LYS A 76 -8.77 24.91 16.70
C LYS A 76 -9.38 25.17 15.32
N SER A 77 -9.48 24.14 14.48
CA SER A 77 -10.06 24.27 13.13
C SER A 77 -11.52 24.75 13.17
N HIS A 78 -12.31 24.27 14.13
CA HIS A 78 -13.71 24.69 14.26
C HIS A 78 -13.86 26.16 14.67
N VAL A 79 -13.01 26.64 15.59
CA VAL A 79 -13.06 28.05 16.04
C VAL A 79 -12.60 29.01 14.93
N GLU A 80 -11.60 28.62 14.14
CA GLU A 80 -11.12 29.43 13.01
C GLU A 80 -12.18 29.57 11.91
N TYR A 81 -12.89 28.50 11.56
CA TYR A 81 -13.97 28.54 10.57
C TYR A 81 -15.14 29.47 10.96
N ARG A 82 -15.39 29.63 12.26
CA ARG A 82 -16.52 30.42 12.77
C ARG A 82 -16.21 31.90 13.02
N LYS A 83 -14.98 32.35 12.74
CA LYS A 83 -14.61 33.78 12.82
C LYS A 83 -14.88 34.47 11.49
#